data_AF-A0A6P1RIN0-F1
#
_entry.id   AF-A0A6P1RIN0-F1
#
_cell.length_a   1.000
_cell.length_b   1.000
_cell.length_c   1.000
_cell.angle_alpha   90.00
_cell.angle_beta   90.00
_cell.angle_gamma   90.00
#
_symmetry.space_group_name_H-M   'P 1'
#
loop_
_entity.id
_entity.type
_entity.pdbx_description
1 polymer ?
#
loop_
_entity_poly.entity_id
_entity_poly.type
_entity_poly.pdbx_seq_one_letter_code
_entity_poly.pdbx_strand_id
1 'polypeptide(L)'
;MSSQAREGACAFAWRNYLLLHSGISENDNRRSALYRYIASLRDTGEDDFDLLQVAAVAYLKKLDELHDDQCARLAADHVLAECLEARNSQPER
;
A
#
# COMPACT_ATOMS: atom_id res chain seq x y z
N MET A 1 11.67 -5.70 14.23
CA MET A 1 11.64 -6.12 12.80
C MET A 1 10.50 -5.46 12.00
N SER A 2 9.47 -4.89 12.64
CA SER A 2 8.29 -4.31 11.97
C SER A 2 8.54 -3.02 11.16
N SER A 3 9.46 -2.14 11.55
CA SER A 3 9.75 -0.92 10.75
C SER A 3 10.30 -1.25 9.36
N GLN A 4 11.03 -2.36 9.25
CA GLN A 4 11.67 -2.78 7.99
C GLN A 4 10.66 -3.27 6.97
N ALA A 5 9.58 -3.96 7.40
CA ALA A 5 8.52 -4.39 6.49
C ALA A 5 7.78 -3.20 5.88
N ARG A 6 7.43 -2.19 6.69
CA ARG A 6 6.83 -0.93 6.23
C ARG A 6 7.72 -0.19 5.26
N GLU A 7 8.97 0.04 5.63
CA GLU A 7 9.93 0.78 4.79
C GLU A 7 10.15 0.05 3.47
N GLY A 8 10.23 -1.29 3.51
CA GLY A 8 10.32 -2.11 2.31
C GLY A 8 9.09 -2.01 1.42
N ALA A 9 7.88 -2.14 1.97
CA ALA A 9 6.63 -2.06 1.22
C ALA A 9 6.44 -0.66 0.59
N CYS A 10 6.68 0.40 1.36
CA CYS A 10 6.65 1.78 0.86
C CYS A 10 7.69 2.01 -0.24
N ALA A 11 8.95 1.60 -0.01
CA ALA A 11 10.01 1.76 -1.01
C ALA A 11 9.70 0.99 -2.28
N PHE A 12 9.21 -0.25 -2.17
CA PHE A 12 8.81 -1.07 -3.30
C PHE A 12 7.70 -0.40 -4.11
N ALA A 13 6.59 -0.04 -3.47
CA ALA A 13 5.45 0.57 -4.17
C ALA A 13 5.84 1.90 -4.80
N TRP A 14 6.59 2.75 -4.08
CA TRP A 14 7.03 4.05 -4.59
C TRP A 14 7.98 3.92 -5.78
N ARG A 15 8.94 2.98 -5.73
CA ARG A 15 9.88 2.76 -6.84
C ARG A 15 9.15 2.29 -8.10
N ASN A 16 8.23 1.33 -7.96
CA ASN A 16 7.42 0.85 -9.08
C ASN A 16 6.52 1.95 -9.65
N TYR A 17 5.95 2.77 -8.79
CA TYR A 17 5.11 3.89 -9.19
C TYR A 17 5.88 4.93 -10.03
N LEU A 18 7.09 5.30 -9.61
CA LEU A 18 7.95 6.22 -10.37
C LEU A 18 8.40 5.64 -11.72
N LEU A 19 8.61 4.31 -11.81
CA LEU A 19 8.93 3.66 -13.09
C LEU A 19 7.79 3.79 -14.10
N LEU A 20 6.54 3.74 -13.64
CA LEU A 20 5.36 3.90 -14.49
C LEU A 20 5.03 5.37 -14.78
N HIS A 21 5.46 6.29 -13.91
CA HIS A 21 5.14 7.72 -13.99
C HIS A 21 6.40 8.59 -14.08
N SER A 22 7.00 8.64 -15.27
CA SER A 22 8.26 9.35 -15.55
C SER A 22 8.22 10.89 -15.38
N GLY A 23 7.05 11.47 -15.10
CA GLY A 23 6.88 12.91 -14.84
C GLY A 23 6.76 13.28 -13.36
N ILE A 24 6.79 12.32 -12.44
CA ILE A 24 6.58 12.56 -11.01
C ILE A 24 7.93 12.69 -10.30
N SER A 25 8.05 13.69 -9.44
CA SER A 25 9.23 13.90 -8.60
C SER A 25 9.36 12.78 -7.58
N GLU A 26 10.58 12.33 -7.31
CA GLU A 26 10.84 11.33 -6.25
C GLU A 26 10.39 11.83 -4.85
N ASN A 27 10.28 13.15 -4.67
CA ASN A 27 9.87 13.81 -3.43
C ASN A 27 8.42 14.31 -3.47
N ASP A 28 7.61 13.81 -4.39
CA ASP A 28 6.20 14.19 -4.49
C ASP A 28 5.42 13.89 -3.19
N ASN A 29 4.41 14.70 -2.89
CA ASN A 29 3.56 14.58 -1.71
C ASN A 29 2.88 13.21 -1.58
N ARG A 30 2.64 12.52 -2.71
CA ARG A 30 2.10 11.15 -2.73
C ARG A 30 2.97 10.16 -1.97
N ARG A 31 4.30 10.34 -1.96
CA ARG A 31 5.22 9.53 -1.15
C ARG A 31 4.92 9.66 0.34
N SER A 32 4.77 10.89 0.82
CA SER A 32 4.45 11.17 2.23
C SER A 32 3.04 10.69 2.60
N ALA A 33 2.08 10.76 1.67
CA ALA A 33 0.73 10.23 1.87
C ALA A 33 0.73 8.69 1.97
N LEU A 34 1.47 8.00 1.11
CA LEU A 34 1.71 6.56 1.17
C LEU A 34 2.30 6.13 2.52
N TYR A 35 3.36 6.81 2.98
CA TYR A 35 3.97 6.49 4.28
C TYR A 35 2.98 6.62 5.44
N ARG A 36 2.12 7.63 5.43
CA ARG A 36 1.07 7.80 6.45
C ARG A 36 0.02 6.70 6.38
N TYR A 37 -0.39 6.31 5.17
CA TYR A 37 -1.34 5.21 4.98
C TYR A 37 -0.79 3.89 5.54
N ILE A 38 0.40 3.47 5.13
CA ILE A 38 1.00 2.22 5.62
C ILE A 38 1.28 2.27 7.13
N ALA A 39 1.63 3.44 7.68
CA ALA A 39 1.73 3.60 9.12
C ALA A 39 0.39 3.35 9.85
N SER A 40 -0.74 3.80 9.29
CA SER A 40 -2.06 3.57 9.91
C SER A 40 -2.51 2.10 9.90
N LEU A 41 -2.07 1.29 8.93
CA LEU A 41 -2.37 -0.15 8.91
C LEU A 41 -1.71 -0.91 10.07
N ARG A 42 -0.56 -0.42 10.52
CA ARG A 42 0.13 -0.99 11.67
C ARG A 42 -0.62 -0.71 12.97
N ASP A 43 -1.24 0.45 13.10
CA ASP A 43 -2.07 0.77 14.26
C ASP A 43 -3.27 -0.19 14.37
N THR A 44 -3.66 -0.82 13.25
CA THR A 44 -4.67 -1.90 13.20
C THR A 44 -4.11 -3.31 13.39
N GLY A 45 -2.79 -3.45 13.58
CA GLY A 45 -2.11 -4.71 13.86
C GLY A 45 -1.52 -5.44 12.66
N GLU A 46 -1.54 -4.85 11.46
CA GLU A 46 -0.96 -5.44 10.26
C GLU A 46 0.55 -5.17 10.17
N ASP A 47 1.36 -6.24 10.19
CA ASP A 47 2.83 -6.20 10.14
C ASP A 47 3.38 -7.18 9.06
N ASP A 48 2.52 -7.88 8.30
CA ASP A 48 2.90 -8.79 7.23
C ASP A 48 3.36 -8.03 5.98
N PHE A 49 4.60 -8.30 5.54
CA PHE A 49 5.20 -7.60 4.40
C PHE A 49 4.41 -7.74 3.10
N ASP A 50 3.89 -8.94 2.80
CA ASP A 50 3.21 -9.20 1.53
C ASP A 50 1.89 -8.42 1.47
N LEU A 51 1.19 -8.33 2.60
CA LEU A 51 -0.04 -7.55 2.73
C LEU A 51 0.24 -6.05 2.68
N LEU A 52 1.26 -5.57 3.37
CA LEU A 52 1.67 -4.16 3.32
C LEU A 52 2.09 -3.76 1.90
N GLN A 53 2.74 -4.66 1.15
CA GLN A 53 3.12 -4.43 -0.24
C GLN A 53 1.89 -4.30 -1.14
N VAL A 54 0.92 -5.21 -1.03
CA VAL A 54 -0.34 -5.16 -1.77
C VAL A 54 -1.09 -3.87 -1.46
N ALA A 55 -1.26 -3.54 -0.18
CA ALA A 55 -1.95 -2.32 0.25
C ALA A 55 -1.25 -1.06 -0.31
N ALA A 56 0.08 -0.99 -0.27
CA ALA A 56 0.86 0.14 -0.78
C ALA A 56 0.66 0.35 -2.28
N VAL A 57 0.67 -0.73 -3.07
CA VAL A 57 0.44 -0.66 -4.53
C VAL A 57 -1.01 -0.28 -4.83
N ALA A 58 -1.97 -0.90 -4.14
CA ALA A 58 -3.40 -0.61 -4.30
C ALA A 58 -3.70 0.86 -3.99
N TYR A 59 -3.17 1.39 -2.89
CA TYR A 59 -3.35 2.79 -2.51
C TYR A 59 -2.87 3.77 -3.59
N LEU A 60 -1.66 3.60 -4.11
CA LEU A 60 -1.14 4.50 -5.16
C LEU A 60 -1.99 4.45 -6.43
N LYS A 61 -2.43 3.25 -6.83
CA LYS A 61 -3.34 3.08 -7.98
C LYS A 61 -4.68 3.77 -7.74
N LYS A 62 -5.28 3.59 -6.56
CA LYS A 62 -6.55 4.23 -6.19
C LYS A 62 -6.42 5.74 -6.04
N LEU A 63 -5.26 6.24 -5.64
CA LEU A 63 -4.98 7.67 -5.58
C LEU A 63 -4.96 8.31 -6.97
N ASP A 64 -4.46 7.61 -7.98
CA ASP A 64 -4.53 8.05 -9.38
C ASP A 64 -5.95 7.96 -9.95
N GLU A 65 -6.73 6.94 -9.57
CA GLU A 65 -8.10 6.75 -10.06
C GLU A 65 -9.11 7.74 -9.44
N LEU A 66 -9.01 7.95 -8.13
CA LEU A 66 -10.02 8.66 -7.33
C LEU A 66 -9.62 10.12 -7.06
N HIS A 67 -8.33 10.45 -7.18
CA HIS A 67 -7.75 11.76 -6.90
C HIS A 67 -8.06 12.31 -5.49
N ASP A 68 -8.45 11.43 -4.56
CA ASP A 68 -8.79 11.76 -3.18
C ASP A 68 -8.13 10.76 -2.22
N ASP A 69 -7.43 11.27 -1.21
CA ASP A 69 -6.65 10.46 -0.26
C ASP A 69 -7.57 9.54 0.57
N GLN A 70 -8.70 10.05 1.05
CA GLN A 70 -9.60 9.29 1.92
C GLN A 70 -10.24 8.13 1.15
N CYS A 71 -10.76 8.41 -0.05
CA CYS A 71 -11.33 7.42 -0.94
C CYS A 71 -10.29 6.38 -1.37
N ALA A 72 -9.05 6.79 -1.65
CA ALA A 72 -7.98 5.88 -2.02
C ALA A 72 -7.62 4.91 -0.88
N ARG A 73 -7.60 5.37 0.37
CA ARG A 73 -7.39 4.52 1.55
C ARG A 73 -8.48 3.48 1.70
N LEU A 74 -9.75 3.91 1.69
CA LEU A 74 -10.89 2.99 1.83
C LEU A 74 -10.91 1.92 0.73
N ALA A 75 -10.60 2.32 -0.50
CA ALA A 75 -10.53 1.38 -1.62
C ALA A 75 -9.33 0.43 -1.51
N ALA A 76 -8.18 0.89 -1.01
CA ALA A 76 -7.02 0.04 -0.77
C ALA A 76 -7.26 -0.95 0.40
N ASP A 77 -7.94 -0.51 1.46
CA ASP A 77 -8.33 -1.37 2.59
C ASP A 77 -9.30 -2.47 2.15
N HIS A 78 -10.21 -2.16 1.22
CA HIS A 78 -11.08 -3.16 0.62
C HIS A 78 -10.29 -4.22 -0.15
N VAL A 79 -9.34 -3.81 -1.00
CA VAL A 79 -8.45 -4.75 -1.72
C VAL A 79 -7.63 -5.60 -0.75
N LEU A 80 -7.13 -5.00 0.33
CA LEU A 80 -6.38 -5.71 1.36
C LEU A 80 -7.25 -6.77 2.05
N ALA A 81 -8.49 -6.43 2.40
CA ALA A 81 -9.44 -7.37 2.98
C ALA A 81 -9.74 -8.54 2.03
N GLU A 82 -9.95 -8.28 0.74
CA GLU A 82 -10.15 -9.35 -0.26
C GLU A 82 -8.92 -10.26 -0.37
N CYS A 83 -7.70 -9.70 -0.34
CA CYS A 83 -6.47 -10.50 -0.35
C CYS A 83 -6.31 -11.35 0.91
N LEU A 84 -6.67 -10.80 2.08
CA LEU A 84 -6.70 -11.54 3.34
C LEU A 84 -7.67 -12.71 3.30
N GLU A 85 -8.89 -12.48 2.82
CA GLU A 85 -9.92 -13.51 2.67
C GLU A 85 -9.52 -14.60 1.67
N ALA A 86 -8.96 -14.21 0.53
CA ALA A 86 -8.45 -15.14 -0.47
C ALA A 86 -7.33 -16.01 0.10
N ARG A 87 -6.38 -15.42 0.85
CA ARG A 87 -5.31 -16.16 1.52
C ARG A 87 -5.84 -17.17 2.52
N ASN A 88 -6.82 -16.78 3.35
CA ASN A 88 -7.44 -17.67 4.33
C ASN A 88 -8.27 -18.79 3.68
N SER A 89 -8.71 -18.60 2.44
CA SER A 89 -9.49 -19.57 1.67
C SER A 89 -8.63 -20.57 0.89
N GLN A 90 -7.30 -20.38 0.84
CA GLN A 90 -6.40 -21.36 0.22
C GLN A 90 -6.15 -22.53 1.18
N PRO A 91 -6.51 -23.78 0.82
CA PRO A 91 -6.14 -24.94 1.62
C PRO A 91 -4.62 -25.11 1.59
N GLU A 92 -4.01 -25.25 2.77
CA GLU A 92 -2.60 -25.64 2.92
C GLU A 92 -2.37 -26.90 2.06
N ARG A 93 -1.51 -26.79 1.04
CA ARG A 93 -1.09 -27.92 0.22
C ARG A 93 0.14 -28.58 0.80
#